data_AF-A0A431LM33-F1
#
_entry.id   AF-A0A431LM33-F1
#
_cell.length_a   1.000
_cell.length_b   1.000
_cell.length_c   1.000
_cell.angle_alpha   90.00
_cell.angle_beta   90.00
_cell.angle_gamma   90.00
#
_symmetry.space_group_name_H-M   'P 1'
#
loop_
_entity.id
_entity.type
_entity.pdbx_description
1 polymer ?
#
loop_
_entity_poly.entity_id
_entity_poly.type
_entity_poly.pdbx_seq_one_letter_code
_entity_poly.pdbx_strand_id
1 'polypeptide(L)'
;MYLVYLFNALGKYQVPIYQDDLRASLELVFTYKDLVPRIRVTQSDEVVFETERGVVLWPEVPPDDVAAIAANFPPAEQQAALELLPLYLDAVDRATSAHADEFELACALLRAAELPLLANAAHEALNLLEHGYRPAEVIITEIEEAGLAGC
;
A
#
# COMPACT_ATOMS: atom_id res chain seq x y z
N MET A 1 10.18 6.35 10.28
CA MET A 1 8.91 5.98 9.62
C MET A 1 8.66 6.93 8.46
N TYR A 2 8.47 6.36 7.30
CA TYR A 2 8.05 7.00 6.06
C TYR A 2 6.53 6.88 5.93
N LEU A 3 5.88 7.93 5.43
CA LEU A 3 4.46 7.91 5.10
C LEU A 3 4.29 7.95 3.60
N VAL A 4 3.60 6.96 3.05
CA VAL A 4 3.30 6.86 1.63
C VAL A 4 1.84 7.21 1.38
N TYR A 5 1.61 8.15 0.46
CA TYR A 5 0.29 8.59 0.05
C TYR A 5 0.05 8.22 -1.41
N LEU A 6 -1.02 7.47 -1.67
CA LEU A 6 -1.51 7.17 -3.01
C LEU A 6 -2.64 8.13 -3.37
N PHE A 7 -2.49 8.89 -4.46
CA PHE A 7 -3.46 9.88 -4.92
C PHE A 7 -4.18 9.43 -6.18
N ASN A 8 -5.49 9.66 -6.22
CA ASN A 8 -6.28 9.51 -7.44
C ASN A 8 -6.14 10.72 -8.38
N ALA A 9 -6.78 10.63 -9.55
CA ALA A 9 -6.74 11.69 -10.57
C ALA A 9 -7.35 13.02 -10.09
N LEU A 10 -8.14 13.03 -9.02
CA LEU A 10 -8.71 14.22 -8.39
C LEU A 10 -7.80 14.83 -7.32
N GLY A 11 -6.63 14.25 -7.06
CA GLY A 11 -5.71 14.69 -6.01
C GLY A 11 -6.17 14.35 -4.59
N LYS A 12 -7.14 13.43 -4.44
CA LYS A 12 -7.51 12.89 -3.13
C LYS A 12 -6.62 11.70 -2.81
N TYR A 13 -6.06 11.67 -1.60
CA TYR A 13 -5.33 10.51 -1.11
C TYR A 13 -6.29 9.44 -0.59
N GLN A 14 -5.89 8.17 -0.68
CA GLN A 14 -6.69 7.04 -0.18
C GLN A 14 -6.55 6.91 1.35
N VAL A 15 -5.42 6.39 1.83
CA VAL A 15 -5.04 6.26 3.24
C VAL A 15 -3.51 6.32 3.32
N PRO A 16 -2.92 6.94 4.37
CA PRO A 16 -1.48 6.89 4.56
C PRO A 16 -1.01 5.46 4.88
N ILE A 17 0.03 5.02 4.17
CA ILE A 17 0.68 3.73 4.40
C ILE A 17 1.99 4.00 5.16
N TYR A 18 2.15 3.34 6.30
CA TYR A 18 3.33 3.50 7.15
C TYR A 18 4.41 2.49 6.76
N GLN A 19 5.64 2.98 6.59
CA GLN A 19 6.78 2.15 6.24
C GLN A 19 7.96 2.46 7.17
N ASP A 20 8.62 1.44 7.66
CA ASP A 20 9.71 1.63 8.63
C ASP A 20 11.01 2.09 7.96
N ASP A 21 11.24 1.66 6.72
CA ASP A 21 12.46 1.95 5.99
C ASP A 21 12.22 2.46 4.56
N LEU A 22 13.28 3.05 4.00
CA LEU A 22 13.27 3.67 2.68
C LEU A 22 13.10 2.63 1.57
N ARG A 23 13.70 1.45 1.71
CA ARG A 23 13.66 0.42 0.66
C ARG A 23 12.24 -0.09 0.44
N ALA A 24 11.50 -0.37 1.51
CA ALA A 24 10.09 -0.76 1.42
C ALA A 24 9.23 0.32 0.75
N SER A 25 9.53 1.59 1.06
CA SER A 25 8.88 2.74 0.43
C SER A 25 9.21 2.86 -1.07
N LEU A 26 10.45 2.57 -1.48
CA LEU A 26 10.86 2.56 -2.89
C LEU A 26 10.22 1.41 -3.66
N GLU A 27 10.16 0.21 -3.08
CA GLU A 27 9.50 -0.95 -3.69
C GLU A 27 8.05 -0.61 -4.05
N LEU A 28 7.30 -0.05 -3.10
CA LEU A 28 5.94 0.42 -3.35
C LEU A 28 5.89 1.45 -4.49
N VAL A 29 6.75 2.47 -4.45
CA VAL A 29 6.76 3.51 -5.47
C VAL A 29 7.04 2.95 -6.86
N PHE A 30 8.11 2.18 -7.02
CA PHE A 30 8.50 1.67 -8.34
C PHE A 30 7.55 0.59 -8.86
N THR A 31 6.96 -0.21 -7.98
CA THR A 31 5.95 -1.19 -8.37
C THR A 31 4.65 -0.52 -8.81
N TYR A 32 4.18 0.54 -8.14
CA TYR A 32 2.84 1.10 -8.41
C TYR A 32 2.81 2.43 -9.17
N LYS A 33 3.95 3.06 -9.46
CA LYS A 33 4.02 4.40 -10.10
C LYS A 33 3.27 4.53 -11.42
N ASP A 34 3.15 3.45 -12.18
CA ASP A 34 2.51 3.47 -13.51
C ASP A 34 1.00 3.21 -13.43
N LEU A 35 0.52 2.67 -12.31
CA LEU A 35 -0.90 2.45 -12.04
C LEU A 35 -1.55 3.69 -11.40
N VAL A 36 -0.83 4.32 -10.47
CA VAL A 36 -1.36 5.41 -9.64
C VAL A 36 -0.96 6.77 -10.22
N PRO A 37 -1.89 7.73 -10.38
CA PRO A 37 -1.58 9.07 -10.92
C PRO A 37 -0.44 9.80 -10.21
N ARG A 38 -0.37 9.67 -8.88
CA ARG A 38 0.67 10.26 -8.04
C ARG A 38 0.85 9.45 -6.76
N ILE A 39 2.11 9.22 -6.40
CA ILE A 39 2.53 8.67 -5.12
C ILE A 39 3.44 9.71 -4.46
N ARG A 40 3.25 9.97 -3.17
CA ARG A 40 4.14 10.84 -2.40
C ARG A 40 4.66 10.11 -1.19
N VAL A 41 5.96 10.19 -0.96
CA VAL A 41 6.57 9.68 0.27
C VAL A 41 7.16 10.83 1.07
N THR A 42 6.79 10.89 2.34
CA THR A 42 7.28 11.90 3.28
C THR A 42 7.99 11.26 4.47
N GLN A 43 8.93 12.01 5.04
CA GLN A 43 9.57 11.73 6.31
C GLN A 43 9.63 13.03 7.09
N SER A 44 9.09 13.07 8.30
CA SER A 44 9.05 14.30 9.12
C SER A 44 8.44 15.51 8.37
N ASP A 45 7.34 15.27 7.65
CA ASP A 45 6.62 16.24 6.79
C ASP A 45 7.39 16.76 5.56
N GLU A 46 8.64 16.36 5.38
CA GLU A 46 9.44 16.66 4.20
C GLU A 46 9.20 15.61 3.11
N VAL A 47 9.04 16.06 1.87
CA VAL A 47 8.90 15.16 0.72
C VAL A 47 10.26 14.57 0.39
N VAL A 48 10.36 13.24 0.49
CA VAL A 48 11.58 12.51 0.15
C VAL A 48 11.57 12.16 -1.34
N PHE A 49 10.43 11.71 -1.86
CA PHE A 49 10.21 11.42 -3.28
C PHE A 49 8.74 11.51 -3.64
N GLU A 50 8.48 11.77 -4.92
CA GLU A 50 7.16 11.91 -5.49
C GLU A 50 7.11 11.27 -6.87
N THR A 51 5.95 10.80 -7.28
CA THR A 51 5.70 10.38 -8.66
C THR A 51 4.62 11.24 -9.30
N GLU A 52 4.77 11.50 -10.59
CA GLU A 52 3.74 12.10 -11.41
C GLU A 52 3.61 11.31 -12.70
N ARG A 53 2.49 10.59 -12.86
CA ARG A 53 2.17 9.78 -14.05
C ARG A 53 3.31 8.84 -14.45
N GLY A 54 3.81 8.04 -13.49
CA GLY A 54 4.88 7.08 -13.73
C GLY A 54 6.30 7.64 -13.72
N VAL A 55 6.47 8.97 -13.69
CA VAL A 55 7.78 9.63 -13.57
C VAL A 55 8.13 9.79 -12.10
N VAL A 56 9.31 9.32 -11.69
CA VAL A 56 9.80 9.48 -10.32
C VAL A 56 10.62 10.77 -10.22
N LEU A 57 10.29 11.58 -9.22
CA LEU A 57 10.95 12.82 -8.84
C LEU A 57 11.61 12.59 -7.47
N TRP A 58 12.92 12.38 -7.47
CA TRP A 58 13.72 12.21 -6.26
C TRP A 58 14.83 13.27 -6.23
N PRO A 59 14.67 14.36 -5.47
CA PRO A 59 15.58 15.51 -5.53
C PRO A 59 17.05 15.19 -5.24
N GLU A 60 17.31 14.19 -4.39
CA GLU A 60 18.66 13.83 -3.93
C GLU A 60 19.38 12.84 -4.85
N VAL A 61 18.69 12.27 -5.83
CA VAL A 61 19.22 11.18 -6.67
C VAL A 61 19.22 11.59 -8.15
N PRO A 62 20.34 11.47 -8.87
CA PRO A 62 20.40 11.73 -10.30
C PRO A 62 19.41 10.87 -11.11
N PRO A 63 18.81 11.39 -12.19
CA PRO A 63 17.82 10.65 -12.98
C PRO A 63 18.32 9.30 -13.53
N ASP A 64 19.59 9.20 -13.91
CA ASP A 64 20.18 7.96 -14.43
C ASP A 64 20.25 6.87 -13.34
N ASP A 65 20.51 7.26 -12.10
CA ASP A 65 20.55 6.35 -10.95
C ASP A 65 19.14 5.89 -10.58
N VAL A 66 18.13 6.77 -10.71
CA VAL A 66 16.73 6.41 -10.51
C VAL A 66 16.29 5.30 -11.47
N ALA A 67 16.70 5.35 -12.74
CA ALA A 67 16.40 4.31 -13.71
C ALA A 67 17.05 2.96 -13.36
N ALA A 68 18.30 2.98 -12.85
CA ALA A 68 18.98 1.78 -12.39
C ALA A 68 18.31 1.16 -11.15
N ILE A 69 17.81 1.99 -10.23
CA ILE A 69 17.04 1.55 -9.08
C ILE A 69 15.72 0.90 -9.53
N ALA A 70 14.98 1.56 -10.43
CA ALA A 70 13.70 1.08 -10.95
C ALA A 70 13.79 -0.32 -11.57
N ALA A 71 14.93 -0.67 -12.18
CA ALA A 71 15.15 -2.00 -12.76
C ALA A 71 15.10 -3.15 -11.73
N ASN A 72 15.21 -2.86 -10.43
CA ASN A 72 15.13 -3.86 -9.37
C ASN A 72 13.70 -4.14 -8.88
N PHE A 73 12.72 -3.34 -9.31
CA PHE A 73 11.34 -3.40 -8.82
C PHE A 73 10.38 -3.50 -10.02
N PRO A 74 9.83 -4.69 -10.30
CA PRO A 74 8.92 -4.87 -11.42
C PRO A 74 7.63 -4.05 -11.22
N PRO A 75 7.07 -3.45 -12.29
CA PRO A 75 5.82 -2.73 -12.23
C PRO A 75 4.64 -3.68 -11.96
N ALA A 76 3.62 -3.18 -11.27
CA ALA A 76 2.37 -3.88 -11.05
C ALA A 76 1.59 -4.03 -12.36
N GLU A 77 0.96 -5.19 -12.54
CA GLU A 77 0.07 -5.44 -13.68
C GLU A 77 -1.32 -4.84 -13.42
N GLN A 78 -1.87 -4.16 -14.43
CA GLN A 78 -3.17 -3.48 -14.34
C GLN A 78 -4.33 -4.45 -14.08
N GLN A 79 -4.22 -5.70 -14.57
CA GLN A 79 -5.25 -6.72 -14.39
C GLN A 79 -5.34 -7.23 -12.93
N ALA A 80 -4.24 -7.17 -12.18
CA ALA A 80 -4.23 -7.50 -10.76
C ALA A 80 -5.03 -6.50 -9.92
N ALA A 81 -5.33 -5.30 -10.44
CA ALA A 81 -6.02 -4.23 -9.73
C ALA A 81 -7.55 -4.46 -9.62
N LEU A 82 -8.17 -5.06 -10.63
CA LEU A 82 -9.63 -5.07 -10.82
C LEU A 82 -10.40 -6.04 -9.89
N GLU A 83 -9.73 -7.02 -9.29
CA GLU A 83 -10.36 -8.10 -8.49
C GLU A 83 -10.08 -7.97 -6.97
N LEU A 84 -9.58 -6.81 -6.53
CA LEU A 84 -8.89 -6.71 -5.24
C LEU A 84 -9.79 -6.53 -4.02
N LEU A 85 -10.98 -5.96 -4.17
CA LEU A 85 -11.87 -5.78 -3.01
C LEU A 85 -12.33 -7.14 -2.43
N PRO A 86 -12.79 -8.11 -3.24
CA PRO A 86 -13.06 -9.47 -2.75
C PRO A 86 -11.85 -10.13 -2.09
N LEU A 87 -10.65 -9.95 -2.65
CA LEU A 87 -9.41 -10.51 -2.09
C LEU A 87 -9.05 -9.88 -0.75
N TYR A 88 -9.23 -8.57 -0.60
CA TYR A 88 -9.04 -7.88 0.67
C TYR A 88 -10.02 -8.37 1.72
N LEU A 89 -11.31 -8.46 1.37
CA LEU A 89 -12.34 -8.95 2.30
C LEU A 89 -12.08 -10.41 2.70
N ASP A 90 -11.68 -11.28 1.77
CA ASP A 90 -11.26 -12.66 2.11
C ASP A 90 -10.04 -12.66 3.04
N ALA A 91 -9.07 -11.77 2.84
CA ALA A 91 -7.91 -11.64 3.72
C ALA A 91 -8.30 -11.14 5.13
N VAL A 92 -9.27 -10.24 5.23
CA VAL A 92 -9.84 -9.79 6.51
C VAL A 92 -10.52 -10.95 7.23
N ASP A 93 -11.35 -11.72 6.53
CA ASP A 93 -12.05 -12.87 7.11
C ASP A 93 -11.04 -13.92 7.62
N ARG A 94 -9.98 -14.18 6.86
CA ARG A 94 -8.88 -15.06 7.29
C ARG A 94 -8.16 -14.53 8.52
N ALA A 95 -7.79 -13.25 8.55
CA ALA A 95 -7.13 -12.65 9.71
C ALA A 95 -8.01 -12.71 10.97
N THR A 96 -9.31 -12.43 10.82
CA THR A 96 -10.28 -12.40 11.91
C THR A 96 -10.58 -13.79 12.48
N SER A 97 -10.51 -14.82 11.64
CA SER A 97 -10.79 -16.22 12.03
C SER A 97 -9.53 -17.07 12.27
N ALA A 98 -8.33 -16.50 12.07
CA ALA A 98 -7.08 -17.22 12.24
C ALA A 98 -6.90 -17.70 13.68
N HIS A 99 -6.45 -18.94 13.81
CA HIS A 99 -5.96 -19.48 15.08
C HIS A 99 -4.57 -18.92 15.42
N ALA A 100 -4.14 -19.04 16.67
CA ALA A 100 -2.86 -18.50 17.15
C ALA A 100 -1.66 -18.91 16.26
N ASP A 101 -1.63 -20.15 15.77
CA ASP A 101 -0.55 -20.68 14.93
C ASP A 101 -0.53 -20.10 13.50
N GLU A 102 -1.65 -19.55 13.04
CA GLU A 102 -1.84 -19.02 11.67
C GLU A 102 -1.99 -17.50 11.63
N PHE A 103 -2.07 -16.84 12.79
CA PHE A 103 -2.37 -15.42 12.90
C PHE A 103 -1.36 -14.55 12.16
N GLU A 104 -0.06 -14.75 12.41
CA GLU A 104 1.01 -14.01 11.73
C GLU A 104 0.94 -14.14 10.20
N LEU A 105 0.65 -15.34 9.70
CA LEU A 105 0.48 -15.57 8.27
C LEU A 105 -0.76 -14.83 7.74
N ALA A 106 -1.86 -14.85 8.47
CA ALA A 106 -3.09 -14.18 8.06
C ALA A 106 -2.93 -12.64 8.08
N CYS A 107 -2.24 -12.08 9.07
CA CYS A 107 -1.87 -10.66 9.11
C CYS A 107 -0.95 -10.28 7.94
N ALA A 108 0.03 -11.13 7.60
CA ALA A 108 0.90 -10.90 6.45
C ALA A 108 0.10 -10.88 5.12
N LEU A 109 -0.86 -11.79 4.96
CA LEU A 109 -1.75 -11.82 3.79
C LEU A 109 -2.63 -10.57 3.71
N LEU A 110 -3.19 -10.12 4.85
CA LEU A 110 -4.00 -8.90 4.91
C LEU A 110 -3.19 -7.66 4.52
N ARG A 111 -1.98 -7.51 5.08
CA ARG A 111 -1.04 -6.43 4.71
C ARG A 111 -0.68 -6.47 3.22
N ALA A 112 -0.43 -7.68 2.69
CA ALA A 112 -0.09 -7.86 1.28
C ALA A 112 -1.26 -7.55 0.33
N ALA A 113 -2.50 -7.76 0.75
CA ALA A 113 -3.69 -7.47 -0.05
C ALA A 113 -4.09 -5.98 -0.02
N GLU A 114 -3.79 -5.27 1.07
CA GLU A 114 -4.16 -3.87 1.26
C GLU A 114 -3.55 -2.94 0.21
N LEU A 115 -2.24 -3.05 -0.01
CA LEU A 115 -1.53 -2.15 -0.90
C LEU A 115 -2.02 -2.21 -2.36
N PRO A 116 -2.16 -3.40 -2.97
CA PRO A 116 -2.84 -3.54 -4.26
C PRO A 116 -4.22 -2.85 -4.26
N LEU A 117 -5.06 -3.09 -3.23
CA LEU A 117 -6.43 -2.55 -3.19
C LEU A 117 -6.41 -1.02 -3.21
N LEU A 118 -5.55 -0.41 -2.39
CA LEU A 118 -5.39 1.04 -2.32
C LEU A 118 -4.89 1.61 -3.66
N ALA A 119 -3.97 0.92 -4.33
CA ALA A 119 -3.48 1.34 -5.64
C ALA A 119 -4.58 1.29 -6.71
N ASN A 120 -5.39 0.23 -6.74
CA ASN A 120 -6.55 0.15 -7.62
C ASN A 120 -7.60 1.24 -7.32
N ALA A 121 -7.93 1.44 -6.04
CA ALA A 121 -8.87 2.49 -5.67
C ALA A 121 -8.38 3.87 -6.06
N ALA A 122 -7.08 4.13 -5.96
CA ALA A 122 -6.48 5.36 -6.47
C ALA A 122 -6.58 5.47 -8.00
N HIS A 123 -6.34 4.37 -8.73
CA HIS A 123 -6.49 4.31 -10.18
C HIS A 123 -7.92 4.63 -10.63
N GLU A 124 -8.90 3.91 -10.07
CA GLU A 124 -10.33 4.00 -10.39
C GLU A 124 -11.04 5.19 -9.70
N ALA A 125 -10.30 5.99 -8.93
CA ALA A 125 -10.82 7.08 -8.12
C ALA A 125 -11.98 6.68 -7.17
N LEU A 126 -11.95 5.45 -6.68
CA LEU A 126 -12.94 4.90 -5.76
C LEU A 126 -12.77 5.50 -4.36
N ASN A 127 -13.90 5.66 -3.67
CA ASN A 127 -13.94 6.00 -2.25
C ASN A 127 -14.16 4.71 -1.44
N LEU A 128 -13.07 4.09 -0.98
CA LEU A 128 -13.14 2.81 -0.28
C LEU A 128 -13.97 2.85 1.02
N LEU A 129 -14.11 4.02 1.66
CA LEU A 129 -14.93 4.18 2.86
C LEU A 129 -16.41 3.88 2.60
N GLU A 130 -16.91 4.17 1.39
CA GLU A 130 -18.30 3.82 0.99
C GLU A 130 -18.50 2.31 0.85
N HIS A 131 -17.41 1.55 0.77
CA HIS A 131 -17.39 0.10 0.65
C HIS A 131 -16.98 -0.60 1.96
N GLY A 132 -16.95 0.12 3.08
CA GLY A 132 -16.64 -0.45 4.39
C GLY A 132 -15.18 -0.85 4.58
N TYR A 133 -14.27 -0.33 3.75
CA TYR A 133 -12.84 -0.54 3.94
C TYR A 133 -12.37 0.03 5.28
N ARG A 134 -11.41 -0.68 5.87
CA ARG A 134 -10.74 -0.35 7.13
C ARG A 134 -9.25 -0.67 6.95
N PRO A 135 -8.31 0.12 7.50
CA PRO A 135 -6.89 -0.17 7.36
C PRO A 135 -6.49 -1.51 8.01
N ALA A 136 -5.56 -2.23 7.40
CA ALA A 136 -5.08 -3.53 7.86
C ALA A 136 -4.60 -3.48 9.31
N GLU A 137 -3.75 -2.51 9.66
CA GLU A 137 -3.22 -2.36 11.02
C GLU A 137 -4.31 -2.12 12.07
N VAL A 138 -5.41 -1.45 11.71
CA VAL A 138 -6.55 -1.26 12.62
C VAL A 138 -7.24 -2.60 12.89
N ILE A 139 -7.47 -3.39 11.85
CA ILE A 139 -8.07 -4.72 11.99
C ILE A 139 -7.17 -5.65 12.81
N ILE A 140 -5.87 -5.65 12.53
CA ILE A 140 -4.89 -6.47 13.25
C ILE A 140 -4.87 -6.11 14.74
N THR A 141 -4.77 -4.82 15.07
CA THR A 141 -4.78 -4.35 16.46
C THR A 141 -6.05 -4.80 17.19
N GLU A 142 -7.22 -4.71 16.56
CA GLU A 142 -8.48 -5.15 17.16
C GLU A 142 -8.52 -6.66 17.42
N ILE A 143 -7.95 -7.48 16.54
CA ILE A 143 -7.89 -8.93 16.74
C ILE A 143 -6.92 -9.27 17.88
N GLU A 144 -5.79 -8.58 17.96
CA GLU A 144 -4.81 -8.72 19.06
C GLU A 144 -5.43 -8.34 20.41
N GLU A 145 -6.12 -7.19 20.47
CA GLU A 145 -6.79 -6.71 21.69
C GLU A 145 -7.95 -7.62 22.12
N ALA A 146 -8.62 -8.29 21.19
CA ALA A 146 -9.67 -9.26 21.47
C ALA A 146 -9.14 -10.59 22.07
N GLY A 147 -7.83 -10.80 22.11
CA GLY A 147 -7.21 -12.00 22.68
C GLY A 147 -7.37 -13.25 21.81
N LEU A 148 -7.72 -13.09 20.53
CA LEU A 148 -7.85 -14.20 19.56
C LEU A 148 -6.49 -14.72 19.10
N ALA A 149 -5.43 -13.90 19.18
CA ALA A 149 -4.06 -14.28 18.83
C ALA A 149 -3.34 -15.16 19.90
N GLY A 150 -4.02 -15.52 21.01
CA GLY A 150 -3.38 -16.17 22.16
C GLY A 150 -4.16 -17.29 22.84
N CYS A 151 -5.19 -17.87 22.20
CA CYS A 151 -5.93 -19.02 22.71
C CYS A 151 -5.65 -20.30 21.90
#